data_AF-A0A7L2UTC4-F1
#
_entry.id   AF-A0A7L2UTC4-F1
#
_cell.length_a   1.000
_cell.length_b   1.000
_cell.length_c   1.000
_cell.angle_alpha   90.00
_cell.angle_beta   90.00
_cell.angle_gamma   90.00
#
_symmetry.space_group_name_H-M   'P 1'
#
loop_
_entity.id
_entity.type
_entity.pdbx_description
1 polymer ?
#
loop_
_entity_poly.entity_id
_entity_poly.type
_entity_poly.pdbx_seq_one_letter_code
_entity_poly.pdbx_strand_id
1 'polypeptide(L)'
;SFCWEHRPEQAVEAALEENTTCLICLDLVEDRKSYGTLVCPVCKRAWFHRGCIQGQAVHAGISCFQCPLCRDKELFLSEMLTMGIRIPFSLPSWENSHAYAALSERHSRCDASECLCPGGREQAEEEGPWQLLLCCSCAAEGTHRRCSYLRNSTSRWECDSC
;
A
#
# COMPACT_ATOMS: atom_id res chain seq x y z
N SER A 1 -15.75 -20.90 18.27
CA SER A 1 -16.72 -19.97 17.64
C SER A 1 -17.75 -19.61 18.68
N PHE A 2 -18.12 -18.33 18.82
CA PHE A 2 -19.19 -17.92 19.73
C PHE A 2 -20.56 -18.23 19.10
N CYS A 3 -21.53 -18.67 19.90
CA CYS A 3 -22.91 -18.77 19.43
C CYS A 3 -23.57 -17.37 19.47
N TRP A 4 -24.78 -17.25 18.89
CA TRP A 4 -25.51 -15.99 18.86
C TRP A 4 -25.73 -15.38 20.26
N GLU A 5 -26.00 -16.22 21.26
CA GLU A 5 -26.26 -15.80 22.64
C GLU A 5 -24.99 -15.41 23.42
N HIS A 6 -23.84 -15.98 23.05
CA HIS A 6 -22.56 -15.79 23.75
C HIS A 6 -21.54 -15.02 22.90
N ARG A 7 -22.01 -14.25 21.92
CA ARG A 7 -21.14 -13.44 21.07
C ARG A 7 -20.48 -12.32 21.89
N PRO A 8 -19.22 -11.98 21.60
CA PRO A 8 -18.55 -10.87 22.25
C PRO A 8 -19.19 -9.54 21.82
N GLU A 9 -19.21 -8.58 22.74
CA GLU A 9 -19.66 -7.22 22.50
C GLU A 9 -18.58 -6.23 22.95
N GLN A 10 -18.40 -5.15 22.21
CA GLN A 10 -17.38 -4.16 22.54
C GLN A 10 -17.81 -3.30 23.73
N ALA A 11 -17.04 -3.39 24.81
CA ALA A 11 -17.24 -2.60 26.02
C ALA A 11 -16.92 -1.10 25.84
N VAL A 12 -16.24 -0.73 24.74
CA VAL A 12 -15.79 0.65 24.52
C VAL A 12 -16.97 1.63 24.41
N GLU A 13 -17.03 2.62 25.29
CA GLU A 13 -17.97 3.73 25.13
C GLU A 13 -17.50 4.63 23.99
N ALA A 14 -18.28 4.65 22.91
CA ALA A 14 -18.11 5.52 21.75
C ALA A 14 -19.47 6.13 21.41
N ALA A 15 -19.54 7.46 21.38
CA ALA A 15 -20.72 8.16 20.91
C ALA A 15 -20.72 8.15 19.39
N LEU A 16 -21.85 7.78 18.79
CA LEU A 16 -22.04 7.92 17.35
C LEU A 16 -22.44 9.36 17.04
N GLU A 17 -21.73 9.97 16.10
CA GLU A 17 -22.22 11.15 15.41
C GLU A 17 -23.26 10.68 14.38
N GLU A 18 -24.31 11.48 14.14
CA GLU A 18 -25.30 11.19 13.11
C GLU A 18 -24.60 10.95 11.76
N ASN A 19 -24.97 9.87 11.07
CA ASN A 19 -24.39 9.45 9.77
C ASN A 19 -22.93 8.95 9.82
N THR A 20 -22.55 8.24 10.88
CA THR A 20 -21.24 7.58 10.92
C THR A 20 -21.10 6.56 9.77
N THR A 21 -19.98 6.63 9.04
CA THR A 21 -19.67 5.76 7.89
C THR A 21 -18.57 4.76 8.21
N CYS A 22 -18.61 3.61 7.55
CA CYS A 22 -17.52 2.64 7.57
C CYS A 22 -16.29 3.22 6.87
N LEU A 23 -15.13 3.26 7.53
CA LEU A 23 -13.90 3.80 6.91
C LEU A 23 -13.32 2.96 5.76
N ILE A 24 -13.90 1.79 5.47
CA ILE A 24 -13.42 0.88 4.43
C ILE A 24 -14.26 0.99 3.16
N CYS A 25 -15.60 0.89 3.27
CA CYS A 25 -16.49 0.98 2.11
C CYS A 25 -17.15 2.36 1.94
N LEU A 26 -17.02 3.25 2.93
CA LEU A 26 -17.62 4.58 2.98
C LEU A 26 -19.16 4.61 3.05
N ASP A 27 -19.81 3.45 3.17
CA ASP A 27 -21.25 3.35 3.43
C ASP A 27 -21.57 3.55 4.90
N LEU A 28 -22.81 3.95 5.20
CA LEU A 28 -23.32 4.08 6.56
C LEU A 28 -23.22 2.77 7.33
N VAL A 29 -22.78 2.86 8.60
CA VAL A 29 -22.90 1.74 9.54
C VAL A 29 -24.20 1.84 10.32
N GLU A 30 -24.55 0.76 11.04
CA GLU A 30 -25.66 0.83 12.00
C GLU A 30 -25.40 1.93 13.04
N ASP A 31 -26.48 2.55 13.50
CA ASP A 31 -26.53 3.63 14.50
C ASP A 31 -26.16 3.18 15.92
N ARG A 32 -25.56 1.99 16.06
CA ARG A 32 -25.04 1.45 17.31
C ARG A 32 -23.97 0.40 17.05
N LYS A 33 -23.09 0.21 18.05
CA LYS A 33 -22.22 -0.96 18.10
C LYS A 33 -23.09 -2.22 18.13
N SER A 34 -22.72 -3.19 17.33
CA SER A 34 -23.43 -4.47 17.24
C SER A 34 -22.44 -5.56 16.83
N TYR A 35 -22.92 -6.80 16.70
CA TYR A 35 -22.10 -7.84 16.07
C TYR A 35 -21.68 -7.47 14.64
N GLY A 36 -22.51 -6.70 13.93
CA GLY A 36 -22.27 -6.25 12.56
C GLY A 36 -21.46 -4.96 12.45
N THR A 37 -21.38 -4.17 13.51
CA THR A 37 -20.76 -2.83 13.52
C THR A 37 -19.73 -2.72 14.64
N LEU A 38 -18.46 -2.59 14.25
CA LEU A 38 -17.32 -2.51 15.15
C LEU A 38 -16.69 -1.12 15.12
N VAL A 39 -16.04 -0.74 16.22
CA VAL A 39 -15.32 0.53 16.38
C VAL A 39 -13.91 0.29 16.90
N CYS A 40 -12.95 1.13 16.49
CA CYS A 40 -11.61 1.11 17.06
C CYS A 40 -11.65 1.44 18.57
N PRO A 41 -11.08 0.60 19.45
CA PRO A 41 -11.12 0.82 20.89
C PRO A 41 -10.30 2.04 21.34
N VAL A 42 -9.30 2.44 20.53
CA VAL A 42 -8.35 3.50 20.86
C VAL A 42 -8.89 4.86 20.47
N CYS A 43 -9.14 5.07 19.17
CA CYS A 43 -9.55 6.39 18.69
C CYS A 43 -11.05 6.62 18.78
N LYS A 44 -11.87 5.57 18.94
CA LYS A 44 -13.33 5.61 19.09
C LYS A 44 -14.10 6.30 17.96
N ARG A 45 -13.39 6.67 16.88
CA ARG A 45 -13.89 7.41 15.72
C ARG A 45 -13.87 6.60 14.43
N ALA A 46 -13.19 5.46 14.44
CA ALA A 46 -13.06 4.60 13.27
C ALA A 46 -14.07 3.46 13.39
N TRP A 47 -15.07 3.47 12.52
CA TRP A 47 -16.18 2.53 12.52
C TRP A 47 -16.13 1.64 11.29
N PHE A 48 -16.59 0.40 11.43
CA PHE A 48 -16.47 -0.62 10.40
C PHE A 48 -17.66 -1.57 10.40
N HIS A 49 -18.11 -1.92 9.19
CA HIS A 49 -18.85 -3.15 9.00
C HIS A 49 -17.94 -4.34 9.33
N ARG A 50 -18.48 -5.32 10.06
CA ARG A 50 -17.78 -6.54 10.43
C ARG A 50 -17.20 -7.27 9.21
N GLY A 51 -17.97 -7.32 8.12
CA GLY A 51 -17.53 -7.90 6.86
C GLY A 51 -16.34 -7.16 6.25
N CYS A 52 -16.40 -5.83 6.21
CA CYS A 52 -15.33 -4.99 5.67
C CYS A 52 -14.03 -5.15 6.45
N ILE A 53 -14.08 -5.08 7.79
CA ILE A 53 -12.87 -5.22 8.60
C ILE A 53 -12.32 -6.65 8.56
N GLN A 54 -13.19 -7.66 8.43
CA GLN A 54 -12.77 -9.05 8.21
C GLN A 54 -12.03 -9.22 6.88
N GLY A 55 -12.52 -8.60 5.80
CA GLY A 55 -11.83 -8.58 4.51
C GLY A 55 -10.47 -7.88 4.60
N GLN A 56 -10.42 -6.72 5.26
CA GLN A 56 -9.16 -6.01 5.49
C GLN A 56 -8.16 -6.83 6.31
N ALA A 57 -8.61 -7.52 7.36
CA ALA A 57 -7.77 -8.40 8.18
C ALA A 57 -7.13 -9.53 7.37
N VAL A 58 -7.92 -10.19 6.51
CA VAL A 58 -7.40 -11.25 5.62
C VAL A 58 -6.40 -10.71 4.63
N HIS A 59 -6.65 -9.51 4.08
CA HIS A 59 -5.76 -8.90 3.10
C HIS A 59 -4.46 -8.39 3.71
N ALA A 60 -4.51 -7.78 4.90
CA ALA A 60 -3.36 -7.18 5.55
C ALA A 60 -2.49 -8.18 6.32
N GLY A 61 -3.07 -9.26 6.84
CA GLY A 61 -2.37 -10.20 7.72
C GLY A 61 -1.93 -9.55 9.04
N ILE A 62 -1.32 -10.34 9.93
CA ILE A 62 -0.94 -9.89 11.27
C ILE A 62 0.17 -8.82 11.26
N SER A 63 0.98 -8.76 10.20
CA SER A 63 2.07 -7.79 10.08
C SER A 63 1.57 -6.36 9.86
N CYS A 64 0.50 -6.18 9.07
CA CYS A 64 0.04 -4.85 8.63
C CYS A 64 -1.38 -4.50 9.08
N PHE A 65 -2.05 -5.37 9.84
CA PHE A 65 -3.39 -5.07 10.36
C PHE A 65 -3.32 -4.09 11.54
N GLN A 66 -3.84 -2.88 11.32
CA GLN A 66 -3.88 -1.78 12.27
C GLN A 66 -5.09 -0.87 11.99
N CYS A 67 -5.45 0.00 12.92
CA CYS A 67 -6.53 0.95 12.70
C CYS A 67 -6.21 1.90 11.53
N PRO A 68 -7.06 2.03 10.49
CA PRO A 68 -6.81 2.94 9.37
C PRO A 68 -6.71 4.42 9.76
N LEU A 69 -7.36 4.81 10.86
CA LEU A 69 -7.42 6.20 11.30
C LEU A 69 -6.26 6.59 12.21
N CYS A 70 -6.09 5.91 13.35
CA CYS A 70 -5.08 6.26 14.34
C CYS A 70 -3.79 5.45 14.24
N ARG A 71 -3.75 4.44 13.37
CA ARG A 71 -2.60 3.53 13.17
C ARG A 71 -2.19 2.74 14.41
N ASP A 72 -3.02 2.71 15.46
CA ASP A 72 -2.79 1.79 16.57
C ASP A 72 -2.89 0.34 16.08
N LYS A 73 -1.89 -0.45 16.45
CA LYS A 73 -1.78 -1.86 16.09
C LYS A 73 -2.14 -2.75 17.29
N GLU A 74 -1.52 -2.53 18.44
CA GLU A 74 -1.57 -3.47 19.56
C GLU A 74 -2.98 -3.63 20.15
N LEU A 75 -3.60 -2.52 20.58
CA LEU A 75 -4.93 -2.56 21.19
C LEU A 75 -6.00 -2.84 20.14
N PHE A 76 -5.83 -2.28 18.94
CA PHE A 76 -6.73 -2.56 17.83
C PHE A 76 -6.77 -4.04 17.46
N LEU A 77 -5.61 -4.68 17.28
CA LEU A 77 -5.51 -6.08 16.92
C LEU A 77 -6.09 -6.98 18.00
N SER A 78 -5.75 -6.73 19.27
CA SER A 78 -6.29 -7.48 20.42
C SER A 78 -7.82 -7.42 20.49
N GLU A 79 -8.39 -6.23 20.31
CA GLU A 79 -9.84 -6.04 20.31
C GLU A 79 -10.50 -6.75 19.12
N MET A 80 -9.95 -6.61 17.92
CA MET A 80 -10.51 -7.26 16.72
C MET A 80 -10.47 -8.79 16.84
N LEU A 81 -9.39 -9.37 17.39
CA LEU A 81 -9.34 -10.81 17.71
C LEU A 81 -10.41 -11.22 18.72
N THR A 82 -10.59 -10.42 19.77
CA THR A 82 -11.62 -10.66 20.81
C THR A 82 -13.02 -10.63 20.20
N MET A 83 -13.28 -9.74 19.25
CA MET A 83 -14.54 -9.67 18.49
C MET A 83 -14.67 -10.77 17.42
N GLY A 84 -13.70 -11.68 17.34
CA GLY A 84 -13.69 -12.84 16.45
C GLY A 84 -13.34 -12.49 15.00
N ILE A 85 -12.66 -11.38 14.74
CA ILE A 85 -12.07 -11.10 13.42
C ILE A 85 -10.91 -12.06 13.21
N ARG A 86 -10.94 -12.85 12.14
CA ARG A 86 -9.83 -13.75 11.80
C ARG A 86 -8.72 -12.97 11.13
N ILE A 87 -7.51 -13.04 11.68
CA ILE A 87 -6.32 -12.38 11.15
C ILE A 87 -5.27 -13.46 10.87
N PRO A 88 -4.92 -13.72 9.60
CA PRO A 88 -3.94 -14.75 9.25
C PRO A 88 -2.52 -14.33 9.64
N PHE A 89 -1.70 -15.32 9.99
CA PHE A 89 -0.27 -15.15 10.21
C PHE A 89 0.47 -15.19 8.85
N SER A 90 0.26 -14.15 8.04
CA SER A 90 0.81 -14.02 6.71
C SER A 90 1.26 -12.59 6.44
N LEU A 91 2.09 -12.44 5.41
CA LEU A 91 2.34 -11.15 4.79
C LEU A 91 1.05 -10.64 4.13
N PRO A 92 0.95 -9.31 3.88
CA PRO A 92 -0.18 -8.75 3.17
C PRO A 92 -0.26 -9.32 1.76
N SER A 93 -1.48 -9.56 1.27
CA SER A 93 -1.64 -10.19 -0.04
C SER A 93 -1.17 -9.31 -1.22
N TRP A 94 -1.02 -7.99 -1.02
CA TRP A 94 -0.42 -7.11 -2.04
C TRP A 94 1.06 -7.39 -2.28
N GLU A 95 1.79 -7.99 -1.33
CA GLU A 95 3.20 -8.36 -1.54
C GLU A 95 3.35 -9.51 -2.55
N ASN A 96 2.33 -10.35 -2.68
CA ASN A 96 2.27 -11.42 -3.68
C ASN A 96 1.53 -11.00 -4.97
N SER A 97 1.08 -9.74 -5.05
CA SER A 97 0.33 -9.25 -6.20
C SER A 97 1.25 -8.65 -7.24
N HIS A 98 1.34 -9.29 -8.41
CA HIS A 98 1.97 -8.71 -9.60
C HIS A 98 1.24 -7.44 -10.10
N ALA A 99 0.10 -7.04 -9.51
CA ALA A 99 -0.59 -5.80 -9.85
C ALA A 99 0.29 -4.56 -9.65
N TYR A 100 1.29 -4.63 -8.76
CA TYR A 100 2.26 -3.55 -8.54
C TYR A 100 3.61 -3.80 -9.25
N ALA A 101 3.76 -4.90 -9.98
CA ALA A 101 5.00 -5.19 -10.73
C ALA A 101 5.26 -4.09 -11.78
N ALA A 102 4.21 -3.64 -12.48
CA ALA A 102 4.29 -2.53 -13.43
C ALA A 102 4.66 -1.20 -12.76
N LEU A 103 4.35 -1.01 -11.47
CA LEU A 103 4.76 0.18 -10.70
C LEU A 103 6.20 0.08 -10.19
N SER A 104 6.76 -1.13 -10.13
CA SER A 104 8.16 -1.39 -9.76
C SER A 104 9.08 -1.49 -10.98
N GLU A 105 8.54 -1.60 -12.19
CA GLU A 105 9.32 -1.67 -13.42
C GLU A 105 9.84 -0.28 -13.75
N ARG A 106 11.07 -0.04 -13.29
CA ARG A 106 11.81 1.17 -13.61
C ARG A 106 12.09 1.17 -15.12
N HIS A 107 11.91 2.33 -15.77
CA HIS A 107 12.31 2.52 -17.15
C HIS A 107 13.76 2.01 -17.33
N SER A 108 13.97 1.15 -18.33
CA SER A 108 15.20 0.36 -18.48
C SER A 108 15.77 0.41 -19.90
N ARG A 109 15.29 1.34 -20.72
CA ARG A 109 15.69 1.49 -22.12
C ARG A 109 16.37 2.83 -22.35
N CYS A 110 17.21 2.90 -23.39
CA CYS A 110 17.77 4.15 -23.88
C CYS A 110 16.89 4.77 -24.97
N ASP A 111 16.40 5.98 -24.72
CA ASP A 111 15.51 6.76 -25.58
C ASP A 111 16.25 7.79 -26.44
N ALA A 112 17.58 7.89 -26.32
CA ALA A 112 18.38 8.72 -27.21
C ALA A 112 18.08 8.39 -28.68
N SER A 113 17.95 9.42 -29.53
CA SER A 113 17.62 9.25 -30.96
C SER A 113 18.54 8.23 -31.64
N GLU A 114 19.84 8.34 -31.38
CA GLU A 114 20.86 7.36 -31.77
C GLU A 114 21.45 6.67 -30.53
N CYS A 115 21.28 5.35 -30.44
CA CYS A 115 21.89 4.56 -29.38
C CYS A 115 23.24 4.01 -29.85
N LEU A 116 24.30 4.35 -29.12
CA LEU A 116 25.67 3.92 -29.42
C LEU A 116 26.08 2.63 -28.68
N CYS A 117 25.21 2.09 -27.82
CA CYS A 117 25.51 0.93 -27.01
C CYS A 117 25.62 -0.34 -27.89
N PRO A 118 26.75 -1.05 -27.89
CA PRO A 118 26.91 -2.29 -28.66
C PRO A 118 25.93 -3.39 -28.23
N GLY A 119 25.49 -3.36 -26.97
CA GLY A 119 24.52 -4.30 -26.41
C GLY A 119 23.06 -3.97 -26.72
N GLY A 120 22.78 -2.87 -27.42
CA GLY A 120 21.43 -2.41 -27.69
C GLY A 120 20.87 -1.47 -26.62
N ARG A 121 19.60 -1.10 -26.79
CA ARG A 121 18.97 -0.02 -26.01
C ARG A 121 18.55 -0.47 -24.61
N GLU A 122 18.26 -1.75 -24.46
CA GLU A 122 17.78 -2.40 -23.25
C GLU A 122 18.93 -2.86 -22.34
N GLN A 123 20.17 -2.84 -22.85
CA GLN A 123 21.35 -3.24 -22.08
C GLN A 123 21.93 -2.03 -21.34
N ALA A 124 22.19 -2.18 -20.05
CA ALA A 124 22.83 -1.16 -19.22
C ALA A 124 23.91 -1.77 -18.32
N GLU A 125 25.01 -1.04 -18.15
CA GLU A 125 26.05 -1.36 -17.16
C GLU A 125 25.68 -0.74 -15.79
N GLU A 126 26.17 -1.33 -14.70
CA GLU A 126 26.00 -0.76 -13.36
C GLU A 126 26.74 0.59 -13.24
N GLU A 127 27.96 0.65 -13.76
CA GLU A 127 28.79 1.85 -13.87
C GLU A 127 29.53 1.87 -15.21
N GLY A 128 29.93 3.07 -15.65
CA GLY A 128 30.69 3.24 -16.89
C GLY A 128 29.85 3.81 -18.04
N PRO A 129 30.40 3.85 -19.27
CA PRO A 129 29.83 4.58 -20.40
C PRO A 129 28.42 4.15 -20.81
N TRP A 130 28.05 2.90 -20.53
CA TRP A 130 26.76 2.32 -20.85
C TRP A 130 25.84 2.22 -19.63
N GLN A 131 26.16 2.93 -18.54
CA GLN A 131 25.21 3.15 -17.45
C GLN A 131 24.01 3.94 -17.96
N LEU A 132 22.81 3.45 -17.66
CA LEU A 132 21.56 4.11 -17.98
C LEU A 132 21.20 5.13 -16.89
N LEU A 133 21.08 6.40 -17.27
CA LEU A 133 20.57 7.46 -16.41
C LEU A 133 19.12 7.74 -16.78
N LEU A 134 18.25 7.82 -15.77
CA LEU A 134 16.87 8.25 -15.98
C LEU A 134 16.72 9.74 -15.74
N CYS A 135 15.75 10.33 -16.42
CA CYS A 135 15.40 11.72 -16.23
C CYS A 135 15.06 11.97 -14.76
N CYS A 136 15.70 12.94 -14.12
CA CYS A 136 15.47 13.22 -12.70
C CYS A 136 14.10 13.83 -12.41
N SER A 137 13.38 14.29 -13.44
CA SER A 137 12.10 14.97 -13.32
C SER A 137 10.91 14.05 -13.55
N CYS A 138 10.95 13.20 -14.58
CA CYS A 138 9.85 12.28 -14.90
C CYS A 138 10.16 10.79 -14.69
N ALA A 139 11.43 10.39 -14.68
CA ALA A 139 11.89 9.00 -14.72
C ALA A 139 11.28 8.12 -15.83
N ALA A 140 10.56 8.74 -16.78
CA ALA A 140 9.85 8.06 -17.86
C ALA A 140 10.72 7.82 -19.09
N GLU A 141 11.79 8.59 -19.24
CA GLU A 141 12.81 8.42 -20.27
C GLU A 141 14.17 8.09 -19.64
N GLY A 142 15.00 7.39 -20.41
CA GLY A 142 16.36 7.01 -20.06
C GLY A 142 17.37 7.31 -21.17
N THR A 143 18.62 7.57 -20.80
CA THR A 143 19.73 7.65 -21.76
C THR A 143 20.98 6.97 -21.22
N HIS A 144 21.76 6.33 -22.10
CA HIS A 144 23.12 5.95 -21.73
C HIS A 144 23.99 7.20 -21.68
N ARG A 145 24.96 7.22 -20.77
CA ARG A 145 25.89 8.36 -20.63
C ARG A 145 26.50 8.78 -21.97
N ARG A 146 27.02 7.83 -22.75
CA ARG A 146 27.63 8.13 -24.05
C ARG A 146 26.63 8.59 -25.11
N CYS A 147 25.39 8.13 -25.06
CA CYS A 147 24.36 8.51 -26.05
C CYS A 147 23.93 9.98 -25.89
N SER A 148 24.09 10.56 -24.69
CA SER A 148 23.84 11.98 -24.42
C SER A 148 25.12 12.76 -24.10
N TYR A 149 26.29 12.26 -24.50
CA TYR A 149 27.60 12.94 -24.33
C TYR A 149 27.90 13.36 -22.88
N LEU A 150 27.42 12.60 -21.90
CA LEU A 150 27.59 12.88 -20.48
C LEU A 150 28.96 12.41 -19.99
N ARG A 151 29.54 13.14 -19.04
CA ARG A 151 30.79 12.75 -18.38
C ARG A 151 30.54 11.60 -17.40
N ASN A 152 31.58 10.81 -17.10
CA ASN A 152 31.48 9.72 -16.11
C ASN A 152 31.12 10.22 -14.70
N SER A 153 31.42 11.49 -14.37
CA SER A 153 31.07 12.10 -13.08
C SER A 153 29.63 12.63 -13.00
N THR A 154 28.89 12.67 -14.12
CA THR A 154 27.53 13.21 -14.15
C THR A 154 26.56 12.23 -13.48
N SER A 155 25.86 12.60 -12.42
CA SER A 155 24.89 11.72 -11.75
C SER A 155 23.42 12.05 -12.08
N ARG A 156 23.17 13.17 -12.75
CA ARG A 156 21.83 13.67 -13.07
C ARG A 156 21.74 13.97 -14.56
N TRP A 157 20.60 13.62 -15.13
CA TRP A 157 20.23 13.91 -16.50
C TRP A 157 18.73 14.24 -16.53
N GLU A 158 18.32 15.08 -17.47
CA GLU A 158 16.93 15.50 -17.68
C GLU A 158 16.65 15.41 -19.18
N CYS A 159 15.49 14.88 -19.55
CA CYS A 159 15.07 14.76 -20.95
C CYS A 159 14.46 16.06 -21.47
N ASP A 160 14.42 16.24 -22.78
CA ASP A 160 13.94 17.48 -23.42
C ASP A 160 12.42 17.69 -23.29
N SER A 161 11.69 16.67 -22.84
CA SER A 161 10.23 16.68 -22.69
C SER A 161 9.75 17.20 -21.32
N CYS A 162 10.67 17.43 -20.38
CA CYS A 162 10.44 18.01 -19.05
C CYS A 162 10.71 19.52 -19.04
#